data_AF-A0A6G0WA70-F1
#
_entry.id   AF-A0A6G0WA70-F1
#
_cell.length_a   1.000
_cell.length_b   1.000
_cell.length_c   1.000
_cell.angle_alpha   90.00
_cell.angle_beta   90.00
_cell.angle_gamma   90.00
#
_symmetry.space_group_name_H-M   'P 1'
#
loop_
_entity.id
_entity.type
_entity.pdbx_description
1 polymer ?
#
loop_
_entity_poly.entity_id
_entity_poly.type
_entity_poly.pdbx_seq_one_letter_code
_entity_poly.pdbx_strand_id
1 'polypeptide(L)'
;MPSRRSWWTNPVLRQVVLGTYDDASPLAWLRGCSHILEMIFHRLLDAWRAHVNSKRPGYVRLQWVPFPLTTLIDGEPQPFHVNMMPFIMGDPMALPQSCRRYQPLIEECLGYNDRGDIGYLTMHEGWLVEGLTLSTDFASHWGGGYLTGNILHGGIFMASTAANSCSVWNVYVDDSHQVRGPFGDVEHLRSVLDENVHGYRELEANELIWMTDATPHESLPVRERTFRQFFRLVTNNLTY
;
A
#
# COMPACT_ATOMS: atom_id res chain seq x y z
N MET A 1 12.19 -19.63 -10.04
CA MET A 1 13.49 -19.02 -9.69
C MET A 1 13.19 -17.88 -8.73
N PRO A 2 13.87 -17.75 -7.59
CA PRO A 2 13.64 -16.61 -6.70
C PRO A 2 14.05 -15.32 -7.44
N SER A 3 13.30 -14.24 -7.24
CA SER A 3 13.48 -13.00 -8.01
C SER A 3 14.91 -12.49 -7.86
N ARG A 4 15.57 -12.16 -8.98
CA ARG A 4 16.94 -11.61 -9.03
C ARG A 4 16.97 -10.15 -8.54
N ARG A 5 16.44 -9.86 -7.36
CA ARG A 5 16.53 -8.53 -6.75
C ARG A 5 17.84 -8.46 -5.95
N SER A 6 18.72 -7.53 -6.33
CA SER A 6 20.02 -7.32 -5.67
C SER A 6 19.82 -6.92 -4.20
N TRP A 7 20.57 -7.51 -3.27
CA TRP A 7 20.54 -7.12 -1.84
C TRP A 7 20.84 -5.62 -1.64
N TRP A 8 21.53 -4.98 -2.59
CA TRP A 8 21.82 -3.54 -2.60
C TRP A 8 20.56 -2.67 -2.68
N THR A 9 19.43 -3.20 -3.15
CA THR A 9 18.17 -2.47 -3.19
C THR A 9 17.45 -2.44 -1.83
N ASN A 10 17.90 -3.23 -0.84
CA ASN A 10 17.37 -3.13 0.52
C ASN A 10 17.98 -1.90 1.21
N PRO A 11 17.17 -0.91 1.62
CA PRO A 11 17.68 0.34 2.18
C PRO A 11 18.48 0.12 3.48
N VAL A 12 18.04 -0.81 4.35
CA VAL A 12 18.71 -1.09 5.63
C VAL A 12 20.06 -1.77 5.39
N LEU A 13 20.09 -2.83 4.58
CA LEU A 13 21.34 -3.56 4.29
C LEU A 13 22.36 -2.63 3.60
N ARG A 14 21.89 -1.79 2.67
CA ARG A 14 22.71 -0.79 2.01
C ARG A 14 23.29 0.22 3.00
N GLN A 15 22.49 0.73 3.93
CA GLN A 15 22.96 1.68 4.95
C GLN A 15 24.01 1.04 5.88
N VAL A 16 23.83 -0.22 6.27
CA VAL A 16 24.84 -0.93 7.08
C VAL A 16 26.17 -1.01 6.32
N VAL A 17 26.15 -1.40 5.03
CA VAL A 17 27.38 -1.46 4.22
C VAL A 17 28.01 -0.08 4.04
N LEU A 18 27.22 0.94 3.68
CA LEU A 18 27.73 2.30 3.52
C LEU A 18 28.38 2.82 4.81
N GLY A 19 27.78 2.50 5.97
CA GLY A 19 28.35 2.82 7.27
C GLY A 19 29.71 2.18 7.53
N THR A 20 30.04 1.04 6.91
CA THR A 20 31.40 0.46 7.04
C THR A 20 32.47 1.23 6.28
N TYR A 21 32.08 2.05 5.29
CA TYR A 21 32.96 2.88 4.48
C TYR A 21 33.06 4.33 4.96
N ASP A 22 32.28 4.73 5.95
CA ASP A 22 32.37 6.05 6.59
C ASP A 22 33.22 5.96 7.86
N ASP A 23 34.39 6.60 7.87
CA ASP A 23 35.31 6.60 9.02
C ASP A 23 34.71 7.26 10.28
N ALA A 24 33.70 8.11 10.14
CA ALA A 24 32.98 8.71 11.27
C ALA A 24 31.90 7.79 11.87
N SER A 25 31.53 6.72 11.15
CA SER A 25 30.49 5.80 11.57
C SER A 25 31.02 4.76 12.57
N PRO A 26 30.27 4.43 13.63
CA PRO A 26 30.58 3.28 14.48
C PRO A 26 30.64 1.95 13.71
N LEU A 27 30.05 1.87 12.50
CA LEU A 27 30.12 0.68 11.66
C LEU A 27 31.46 0.56 10.91
N ALA A 28 32.33 1.57 10.92
CA ALA A 28 33.68 1.50 10.33
C ALA A 28 34.51 0.36 10.91
N TRP A 29 34.28 0.02 12.18
CA TRP A 29 34.94 -1.11 12.86
C TRP A 29 34.61 -2.48 12.24
N LEU A 30 33.54 -2.58 11.45
CA LEU A 30 33.15 -3.80 10.73
C LEU A 30 33.77 -3.87 9.33
N ARG A 31 34.56 -2.87 8.91
CA ARG A 31 35.23 -2.87 7.60
C ARG A 31 36.14 -4.08 7.47
N GLY A 32 35.91 -4.87 6.42
CA GLY A 32 36.65 -6.13 6.18
C GLY A 32 36.16 -7.32 7.01
N CYS A 33 35.22 -7.14 7.94
CA CYS A 33 34.62 -8.20 8.74
C CYS A 33 33.41 -8.84 8.03
N SER A 34 33.63 -9.39 6.82
CA SER A 34 32.54 -9.94 5.98
C SER A 34 31.69 -10.99 6.69
N HIS A 35 32.31 -11.90 7.44
CA HIS A 35 31.61 -12.94 8.20
C HIS A 35 30.69 -12.38 9.30
N ILE A 36 31.11 -11.30 9.99
CA ILE A 36 30.26 -10.64 10.99
C ILE A 36 29.10 -9.91 10.30
N LEU A 37 29.35 -9.22 9.20
CA LEU A 37 28.31 -8.55 8.41
C LEU A 37 27.28 -9.54 7.89
N GLU A 38 27.74 -10.70 7.39
CA GLU A 38 26.87 -11.79 6.95
C GLU A 38 26.01 -12.32 8.11
N MET A 39 26.59 -12.54 9.29
CA MET A 39 25.83 -12.94 10.48
C MET A 39 24.78 -11.90 10.90
N ILE A 40 25.11 -10.60 10.83
CA ILE A 40 24.18 -9.51 11.12
C ILE A 40 23.01 -9.55 10.11
N PHE A 41 23.31 -9.68 8.82
CA PHE A 41 22.30 -9.72 7.76
C PHE A 41 21.39 -10.92 7.89
N HIS A 42 21.94 -12.11 8.17
CA HIS A 42 21.12 -13.30 8.42
C HIS A 42 20.16 -13.10 9.59
N ARG A 43 20.64 -12.55 10.72
CA ARG A 43 19.79 -12.27 11.88
C ARG A 43 18.69 -11.24 11.56
N LEU A 44 19.00 -10.19 10.80
CA LEU A 44 17.99 -9.20 10.38
C LEU A 44 16.93 -9.83 9.48
N LEU A 45 17.35 -10.62 8.48
CA LEU A 45 16.43 -11.30 7.57
C LEU A 45 15.56 -12.31 8.29
N ASP A 46 16.10 -13.07 9.25
CA ASP A 46 15.34 -14.03 10.04
C ASP A 46 14.35 -13.33 10.98
N ALA A 47 14.75 -12.22 11.59
CA ALA A 47 13.83 -11.39 12.37
C ALA A 47 12.69 -10.89 11.50
N TRP A 48 12.96 -10.29 10.33
CA TRP A 48 11.93 -9.81 9.42
C TRP A 48 10.99 -10.91 8.92
N ARG A 49 11.52 -12.10 8.58
CA ARG A 49 10.71 -13.26 8.18
C ARG A 49 9.73 -13.71 9.26
N ALA A 50 10.12 -13.61 10.54
CA ALA A 50 9.27 -14.02 11.66
C ALA A 50 7.98 -13.19 11.76
N HIS A 51 7.92 -12.01 11.12
CA HIS A 51 6.75 -11.15 11.10
C HIS A 51 5.91 -11.24 9.82
N VAL A 52 6.34 -12.02 8.82
CA VAL A 52 5.56 -12.23 7.59
C VAL A 52 4.63 -13.43 7.81
N ASN A 53 3.34 -13.16 7.97
CA ASN A 53 2.34 -14.18 8.25
C ASN A 53 1.52 -14.51 7.00
N SER A 54 1.90 -15.61 6.32
CA SER A 54 1.20 -16.11 5.14
C SER A 54 -0.06 -16.92 5.45
N LYS A 55 -0.36 -17.19 6.73
CA LYS A 55 -1.58 -17.92 7.13
C LYS A 55 -2.78 -17.00 7.27
N ARG A 56 -2.54 -15.70 7.45
CA ARG A 56 -3.58 -14.67 7.53
C ARG A 56 -3.63 -13.93 6.19
N PRO A 57 -4.80 -13.84 5.54
CA PRO A 57 -4.92 -13.09 4.29
C PRO A 57 -4.62 -11.61 4.54
N GLY A 58 -3.75 -11.04 3.70
CA GLY A 58 -3.46 -9.60 3.72
C GLY A 58 -4.55 -8.80 3.02
N TYR A 59 -5.10 -9.34 1.94
CA TYR A 59 -6.14 -8.68 1.16
C TYR A 59 -7.22 -9.66 0.70
N VAL A 60 -8.35 -9.10 0.28
CA VAL A 60 -9.48 -9.79 -0.32
C VAL A 60 -9.82 -9.09 -1.63
N ARG A 61 -9.97 -9.90 -2.69
CA ARG A 61 -10.48 -9.41 -3.98
C ARG A 61 -11.99 -9.34 -3.89
N LEU A 62 -12.56 -8.20 -4.26
CA LEU A 62 -14.01 -8.03 -4.24
C LEU A 62 -14.55 -8.26 -5.64
N GLN A 63 -14.42 -7.26 -6.51
CA GLN A 63 -15.00 -7.26 -7.84
C GLN A 63 -14.35 -6.21 -8.72
N TRP A 64 -14.70 -6.21 -10.00
CA TRP A 64 -14.39 -5.09 -10.89
C TRP A 64 -15.48 -4.03 -10.76
N VAL A 65 -15.06 -2.78 -10.61
CA VAL A 65 -15.95 -1.65 -10.33
C VAL A 65 -15.83 -0.58 -11.41
N PRO A 66 -16.94 0.00 -11.87
CA PRO A 66 -16.87 1.11 -12.81
C PRO A 66 -16.37 2.38 -12.10
N PHE A 67 -15.38 3.05 -12.69
CA PHE A 67 -15.03 4.41 -12.31
C PHE A 67 -16.00 5.41 -12.96
N PRO A 68 -16.24 6.57 -12.32
CA PRO A 68 -17.02 7.63 -12.94
C PRO A 68 -16.34 8.11 -14.22
N LEU A 69 -17.13 8.56 -15.19
CA LEU A 69 -16.61 9.16 -16.41
C LEU A 69 -15.65 10.30 -16.09
N THR A 70 -14.51 10.28 -16.78
CA THR A 70 -13.50 11.34 -16.69
C THR A 70 -14.11 12.66 -17.15
N THR A 71 -13.92 13.71 -16.35
CA THR A 71 -14.38 15.05 -16.73
C THR A 71 -13.44 15.61 -17.78
N LEU A 72 -13.98 16.10 -18.89
CA LEU A 72 -13.21 16.73 -19.95
C LEU A 72 -13.46 18.23 -19.96
N ILE A 73 -12.39 19.02 -20.07
CA ILE A 73 -12.41 20.46 -20.36
C ILE A 73 -11.67 20.65 -21.67
N ASP A 74 -12.34 21.23 -22.66
CA ASP A 74 -11.78 21.44 -24.01
C ASP A 74 -11.22 20.17 -24.67
N GLY A 75 -11.82 19.01 -24.36
CA GLY A 75 -11.41 17.70 -24.88
C GLY A 75 -10.27 17.03 -24.09
N GLU A 76 -9.70 17.70 -23.09
CA GLU A 76 -8.62 17.17 -22.25
C GLU A 76 -9.15 16.74 -20.87
N PRO A 77 -8.63 15.64 -20.30
CA PRO A 77 -9.05 15.17 -18.99
C PRO A 77 -8.63 16.15 -17.89
N GLN A 78 -9.60 16.55 -17.07
CA GLN A 78 -9.40 17.47 -15.95
C GLN A 78 -8.81 16.71 -14.75
N PRO A 79 -7.62 17.09 -14.25
CA PRO A 79 -7.08 16.52 -13.02
C PRO A 79 -7.99 16.79 -11.83
N PHE A 80 -8.06 15.83 -10.92
CA PHE A 80 -8.87 15.91 -9.71
C PHE A 80 -8.13 15.25 -8.56
N HIS A 81 -8.02 15.94 -7.42
CA HIS A 81 -7.26 15.42 -6.29
C HIS A 81 -7.97 15.72 -4.97
N VAL A 82 -8.18 14.67 -4.20
CA VAL A 82 -8.67 14.70 -2.83
C VAL A 82 -7.78 13.76 -2.04
N ASN A 83 -7.27 14.21 -0.90
CA ASN A 83 -6.40 13.39 -0.05
C ASN A 83 -6.95 13.36 1.37
N MET A 84 -7.20 12.15 1.88
CA MET A 84 -7.64 11.90 3.26
C MET A 84 -8.82 12.77 3.71
N MET A 85 -9.78 13.03 2.82
CA MET A 85 -10.94 13.85 3.15
C MET A 85 -11.91 13.05 4.01
N PRO A 86 -12.21 13.50 5.25
CA PRO A 86 -13.18 12.83 6.10
C PRO A 86 -14.60 13.07 5.58
N PHE A 87 -15.47 12.08 5.71
CA PHE A 87 -16.90 12.20 5.45
C PHE A 87 -17.69 11.17 6.27
N ILE A 88 -18.99 11.40 6.43
CA ILE A 88 -19.88 10.43 7.08
C ILE A 88 -20.25 9.36 6.05
N MET A 89 -19.83 8.12 6.32
CA MET A 89 -20.10 7.00 5.42
C MET A 89 -21.59 6.68 5.37
N GLY A 90 -22.10 6.44 4.16
CA GLY A 90 -23.52 6.19 3.93
C GLY A 90 -24.40 7.43 3.91
N ASP A 91 -23.85 8.64 4.11
CA ASP A 91 -24.54 9.91 3.86
C ASP A 91 -24.01 10.59 2.58
N PRO A 92 -24.75 10.53 1.45
CA PRO A 92 -24.36 11.16 0.20
C PRO A 92 -24.19 12.68 0.30
N MET A 93 -24.88 13.32 1.24
CA MET A 93 -24.84 14.77 1.44
C MET A 93 -23.58 15.21 2.18
N ALA A 94 -22.92 14.30 2.89
CA ALA A 94 -21.63 14.55 3.53
C ALA A 94 -20.47 14.69 2.51
N LEU A 95 -20.67 14.25 1.26
CA LEU A 95 -19.68 14.42 0.20
C LEU A 95 -19.81 15.79 -0.51
N PRO A 96 -18.69 16.51 -0.74
CA PRO A 96 -18.67 17.65 -1.64
C PRO A 96 -19.19 17.27 -3.03
N GLN A 97 -19.83 18.21 -3.72
CA GLN A 97 -20.44 17.98 -5.04
C GLN A 97 -19.47 17.35 -6.05
N SER A 98 -18.19 17.76 -6.03
CA SER A 98 -17.14 17.21 -6.89
C SER A 98 -16.82 15.73 -6.62
N CYS A 99 -17.05 15.26 -5.39
CA CYS A 99 -16.78 13.88 -4.96
C CYS A 99 -17.96 12.94 -5.22
N ARG A 100 -19.19 13.46 -5.31
CA ARG A 100 -20.42 12.65 -5.40
C ARG A 100 -20.46 11.70 -6.60
N ARG A 101 -19.71 11.98 -7.67
CA ARG A 101 -19.62 11.05 -8.81
C ARG A 101 -19.02 9.69 -8.45
N TYR A 102 -18.25 9.62 -7.37
CA TYR A 102 -17.69 8.37 -6.84
C TYR A 102 -18.63 7.63 -5.88
N GLN A 103 -19.82 8.17 -5.61
CA GLN A 103 -20.77 7.55 -4.68
C GLN A 103 -21.07 6.09 -5.01
N PRO A 104 -21.30 5.66 -6.28
CA PRO A 104 -21.50 4.24 -6.56
C PRO A 104 -20.32 3.37 -6.10
N LEU A 105 -19.08 3.80 -6.36
CA LEU A 105 -17.88 3.09 -5.93
C LEU A 105 -17.73 3.06 -4.40
N ILE A 106 -18.10 4.14 -3.72
CA ILE A 106 -18.10 4.18 -2.24
C ILE A 106 -19.11 3.18 -1.69
N GLU A 107 -20.32 3.12 -2.24
CA GLU A 107 -21.38 2.20 -1.77
C GLU A 107 -20.99 0.73 -1.94
N GLU A 108 -20.20 0.37 -2.97
CA GLU A 108 -19.64 -0.99 -3.11
C GLU A 108 -18.68 -1.39 -1.98
N CYS A 109 -18.14 -0.42 -1.24
CA CYS A 109 -17.21 -0.67 -0.15
C CYS A 109 -17.92 -0.80 1.21
N LEU A 110 -19.11 -0.23 1.37
CA LEU A 110 -19.74 -0.08 2.69
C LEU A 110 -20.58 -1.29 3.07
N GLY A 111 -20.23 -1.91 4.19
CA GLY A 111 -21.10 -2.81 4.91
C GLY A 111 -22.20 -2.07 5.67
N TYR A 112 -23.17 -2.81 6.20
CA TYR A 112 -24.26 -2.23 7.01
C TYR A 112 -23.74 -1.49 8.26
N ASN A 113 -22.69 -2.03 8.89
CA ASN A 113 -22.13 -1.49 10.13
C ASN A 113 -21.22 -0.28 9.92
N ASP A 114 -20.77 0.01 8.69
CA ASP A 114 -19.87 1.14 8.42
C ASP A 114 -20.65 2.46 8.28
N ARG A 115 -21.98 2.40 8.11
CA ARG A 115 -22.80 3.60 7.90
C ARG A 115 -22.93 4.42 9.17
N GLY A 116 -22.70 5.73 9.04
CA GLY A 116 -22.70 6.69 10.15
C GLY A 116 -21.32 6.95 10.74
N ASP A 117 -20.34 6.08 10.49
CA ASP A 117 -18.96 6.27 10.90
C ASP A 117 -18.20 7.22 9.95
N ILE A 118 -17.04 7.70 10.40
CA ILE A 118 -16.18 8.58 9.60
C ILE A 118 -15.27 7.72 8.72
N GLY A 119 -15.37 7.90 7.41
CA GLY A 119 -14.45 7.36 6.43
C GLY A 119 -13.51 8.43 5.89
N TYR A 120 -12.36 8.02 5.35
CA TYR A 120 -11.38 8.92 4.73
C TYR A 120 -11.18 8.56 3.26
N LEU A 121 -11.40 9.54 2.38
CA LEU A 121 -11.29 9.38 0.94
C LEU A 121 -10.01 9.98 0.38
N THR A 122 -9.33 9.19 -0.44
CA THR A 122 -8.31 9.67 -1.37
C THR A 122 -8.75 9.36 -2.80
N MET A 123 -8.83 10.38 -3.63
CA MET A 123 -9.12 10.28 -5.05
C MET A 123 -8.06 11.04 -5.82
N HIS A 124 -7.44 10.41 -6.81
CA HIS A 124 -6.42 11.06 -7.63
C HIS A 124 -6.63 10.73 -9.09
N GLU A 125 -7.04 11.74 -9.85
CA GLU A 125 -7.11 11.73 -11.30
C GLU A 125 -5.99 12.58 -11.89
N GLY A 126 -5.16 11.98 -12.72
CA GLY A 126 -4.06 12.69 -13.34
C GLY A 126 -3.27 11.84 -14.31
N TRP A 127 -2.45 12.51 -15.10
CA TRP A 127 -1.49 11.87 -15.99
C TRP A 127 -0.40 11.19 -15.19
N LEU A 128 -0.22 9.90 -15.42
CA LEU A 128 0.97 9.17 -15.04
C LEU A 128 1.96 9.17 -16.20
N VAL A 129 3.22 9.40 -15.89
CA VAL A 129 4.33 9.35 -16.83
C VAL A 129 5.19 8.14 -16.47
N GLU A 130 5.86 7.56 -17.47
CA GLU A 130 6.78 6.44 -17.28
C GLU A 130 7.78 6.73 -16.14
N GLY A 131 8.01 5.74 -15.29
CA GLY A 131 8.94 5.85 -14.16
C GLY A 131 8.39 6.55 -12.92
N LEU A 132 7.18 7.13 -12.97
CA LEU A 132 6.59 7.79 -11.81
C LEU A 132 5.95 6.77 -10.85
N THR A 133 6.41 6.73 -9.61
CA THR A 133 5.73 6.08 -8.49
C THR A 133 5.05 7.15 -7.64
N LEU A 134 3.75 7.01 -7.39
CA LEU A 134 3.03 7.91 -6.49
C LEU A 134 2.87 7.20 -5.14
N SER A 135 3.77 7.50 -4.22
CA SER A 135 3.54 7.21 -2.80
C SER A 135 2.52 8.21 -2.28
N THR A 136 1.28 7.76 -2.11
CA THR A 136 0.29 8.52 -1.35
C THR A 136 0.02 7.78 -0.06
N ASP A 137 0.90 7.87 0.95
CA ASP A 137 0.46 7.73 2.33
C ASP A 137 1.34 8.42 3.38
N PHE A 138 0.68 9.14 4.27
CA PHE A 138 1.22 9.93 5.38
C PHE A 138 0.33 9.73 6.62
N ALA A 139 0.30 8.54 7.23
CA ALA A 139 0.11 8.36 8.68
C ALA A 139 0.17 6.87 9.09
N SER A 140 0.42 6.62 10.38
CA SER A 140 0.60 5.29 10.97
C SER A 140 -0.76 4.73 11.43
N HIS A 141 -1.03 3.43 11.20
CA HIS A 141 -2.23 2.68 11.68
C HIS A 141 -3.58 3.05 11.05
N TRP A 142 -3.71 3.02 9.71
CA TRP A 142 -4.99 3.32 9.04
C TRP A 142 -5.88 2.09 8.87
N GLY A 143 -7.18 2.21 9.17
CA GLY A 143 -8.17 1.22 8.76
C GLY A 143 -8.28 -0.02 9.63
N GLY A 144 -7.24 -0.45 10.37
CA GLY A 144 -7.34 -1.49 11.41
C GLY A 144 -8.13 -2.74 10.97
N GLY A 145 -8.00 -3.10 9.69
CA GLY A 145 -8.92 -4.01 9.02
C GLY A 145 -8.71 -5.44 9.49
N TYR A 146 -9.80 -6.18 9.68
CA TYR A 146 -9.71 -7.62 9.93
C TYR A 146 -10.86 -8.39 9.29
N LEU A 147 -10.58 -9.65 8.98
CA LEU A 147 -11.52 -10.59 8.38
C LEU A 147 -11.98 -11.58 9.45
N THR A 148 -13.29 -11.68 9.66
CA THR A 148 -13.90 -12.73 10.51
C THR A 148 -14.84 -13.58 9.67
N GLY A 149 -14.43 -14.81 9.35
CA GLY A 149 -15.12 -15.63 8.35
C GLY A 149 -15.06 -14.96 6.98
N ASN A 150 -16.22 -14.58 6.43
CA ASN A 150 -16.34 -13.84 5.17
C ASN A 150 -16.76 -12.37 5.38
N ILE A 151 -16.71 -11.86 6.61
CA ILE A 151 -17.11 -10.49 6.94
C ILE A 151 -15.86 -9.63 7.08
N LEU A 152 -15.83 -8.55 6.30
CA LEU A 152 -14.79 -7.53 6.35
C LEU A 152 -15.17 -6.49 7.40
N HIS A 153 -14.24 -6.18 8.29
CA HIS A 153 -14.40 -5.14 9.30
C HIS A 153 -13.34 -4.07 9.05
N GLY A 154 -13.77 -2.81 8.92
CA GLY A 154 -12.84 -1.70 8.69
C GLY A 154 -12.01 -1.88 7.41
N GLY A 155 -10.75 -1.46 7.48
CA GLY A 155 -9.73 -1.68 6.46
C GLY A 155 -9.64 -0.59 5.41
N ILE A 156 -8.99 -0.95 4.31
CA ILE A 156 -8.65 -0.06 3.21
C ILE A 156 -9.20 -0.68 1.92
N PHE A 157 -10.08 0.04 1.26
CA PHE A 157 -10.55 -0.29 -0.08
C PHE A 157 -9.72 0.49 -1.09
N MET A 158 -9.23 -0.17 -2.14
CA MET A 158 -8.38 0.45 -3.15
C MET A 158 -8.76 -0.06 -4.55
N ALA A 159 -8.80 0.86 -5.51
CA ALA A 159 -8.95 0.56 -6.93
C ALA A 159 -8.24 1.62 -7.80
N SER A 160 -7.89 1.24 -9.04
CA SER A 160 -7.23 2.12 -10.00
C SER A 160 -7.67 1.79 -11.43
N THR A 161 -7.88 2.78 -12.29
CA THR A 161 -8.14 2.54 -13.73
C THR A 161 -6.89 2.13 -14.51
N ALA A 162 -5.70 2.27 -13.93
CA ALA A 162 -4.44 1.86 -14.54
C ALA A 162 -4.05 0.44 -14.08
N ALA A 163 -4.13 -0.53 -14.99
CA ALA A 163 -3.68 -1.90 -14.73
C ALA A 163 -2.17 -1.93 -14.42
N ASN A 164 -1.76 -2.87 -13.57
CA ASN A 164 -0.37 -3.15 -13.23
C ASN A 164 0.38 -1.93 -12.64
N SER A 165 -0.37 -0.95 -12.11
CA SER A 165 0.18 0.26 -11.48
C SER A 165 0.38 0.13 -9.98
N CYS A 166 -0.08 -0.97 -9.39
CA CYS A 166 0.07 -1.31 -7.99
C CYS A 166 0.20 -2.83 -7.86
N SER A 167 0.97 -3.29 -6.89
CA SER A 167 1.04 -4.69 -6.51
C SER A 167 0.83 -4.87 -5.00
N VAL A 168 0.37 -6.07 -4.64
CA VAL A 168 0.06 -6.47 -3.27
C VAL A 168 0.64 -7.85 -2.99
N TRP A 169 0.99 -8.11 -1.73
CA TRP A 169 1.32 -9.45 -1.25
C TRP A 169 0.20 -9.98 -0.37
N ASN A 170 -0.20 -11.24 -0.56
CA ASN A 170 -1.23 -11.87 0.27
C ASN A 170 -0.65 -12.38 1.61
N VAL A 171 -0.10 -11.46 2.38
CA VAL A 171 0.45 -11.73 3.71
C VAL A 171 0.04 -10.62 4.66
N TYR A 172 0.00 -10.96 5.94
CA TYR A 172 -0.17 -10.00 7.01
C TYR A 172 1.17 -9.78 7.71
N VAL A 173 1.60 -8.53 7.86
CA VAL A 173 2.81 -8.20 8.64
C VAL A 173 2.41 -8.05 10.10
N ASP A 174 2.84 -8.99 10.94
CA ASP A 174 2.50 -8.99 12.36
C ASP A 174 3.07 -7.73 13.05
N ASP A 175 2.19 -7.04 13.76
CA ASP A 175 2.46 -5.75 14.39
C ASP A 175 3.34 -5.90 15.63
N SER A 176 4.66 -5.85 15.43
CA SER A 176 5.55 -5.34 16.46
C SER A 176 5.97 -3.95 16.03
N HIS A 177 5.84 -2.96 16.92
CA HIS A 177 6.34 -1.58 16.73
C HIS A 177 7.84 -1.49 16.37
N GLN A 178 8.55 -2.63 16.33
CA GLN A 178 9.94 -2.77 15.94
C GLN A 178 10.14 -3.03 14.44
N VAL A 179 9.08 -3.48 13.73
CA VAL A 179 9.19 -3.95 12.35
C VAL A 179 8.55 -2.98 11.38
N ARG A 180 7.42 -2.37 11.72
CA ARG A 180 6.81 -1.36 10.84
C ARG A 180 7.48 -0.02 11.07
N GLY A 181 8.03 0.56 10.01
CA GLY A 181 8.56 1.91 10.03
C GLY A 181 7.45 2.94 10.20
N PRO A 182 7.80 4.24 10.31
CA PRO A 182 6.83 5.31 10.32
C PRO A 182 5.81 5.15 9.19
N PHE A 183 4.53 5.38 9.48
CA PHE A 183 3.45 5.34 8.49
C PHE A 183 3.20 3.97 7.85
N GLY A 184 3.59 2.89 8.52
CA GLY A 184 3.43 1.54 8.00
C GLY A 184 4.48 1.17 6.96
N ASP A 185 5.59 1.90 6.87
CA ASP A 185 6.68 1.57 5.96
C ASP A 185 7.21 0.15 6.23
N VAL A 186 7.23 -0.64 5.17
CA VAL A 186 7.72 -2.02 5.14
C VAL A 186 8.69 -2.24 3.99
N GLU A 187 9.29 -1.18 3.42
CA GLU A 187 10.21 -1.32 2.29
C GLU A 187 11.40 -2.26 2.60
N HIS A 188 11.89 -2.23 3.83
CA HIS A 188 12.96 -3.12 4.29
C HIS A 188 12.57 -4.61 4.31
N LEU A 189 11.25 -4.94 4.33
CA LEU A 189 10.76 -6.32 4.22
C LEU A 189 10.82 -6.86 2.78
N ARG A 190 11.09 -6.01 1.79
CA ARG A 190 11.13 -6.40 0.37
C ARG A 190 12.05 -7.60 0.09
N SER A 191 13.16 -7.73 0.82
CA SER A 191 14.08 -8.87 0.65
C SER A 191 13.58 -10.19 1.24
N VAL A 192 12.55 -10.16 2.07
CA VAL A 192 11.94 -11.36 2.67
C VAL A 192 10.54 -11.66 2.10
N LEU A 193 9.99 -10.76 1.29
CA LEU A 193 8.75 -10.98 0.55
C LEU A 193 9.01 -11.74 -0.75
N ASP A 194 8.85 -13.07 -0.73
CA ASP A 194 8.98 -13.91 -1.93
C ASP A 194 7.70 -13.89 -2.77
N GLU A 195 7.79 -13.41 -4.01
CA GLU A 195 6.67 -13.31 -4.93
C GLU A 195 5.97 -14.66 -5.20
N ASN A 196 6.71 -15.78 -5.19
CA ASN A 196 6.18 -17.11 -5.48
C ASN A 196 5.50 -17.76 -4.26
N VAL A 197 5.82 -17.29 -3.05
CA VAL A 197 5.36 -17.90 -1.80
C VAL A 197 4.30 -17.03 -1.11
N HIS A 198 4.44 -15.71 -1.22
CA HIS A 198 3.64 -14.73 -0.48
C HIS A 198 2.50 -14.13 -1.31
N GLY A 199 2.07 -14.84 -2.36
CA GLY A 199 0.90 -14.48 -3.16
C GLY A 199 1.00 -13.07 -3.76
N TYR A 200 2.18 -12.74 -4.31
CA TYR A 200 2.37 -11.47 -5.02
C TYR A 200 1.41 -11.37 -6.20
N ARG A 201 0.88 -10.17 -6.40
CA ARG A 201 -0.02 -9.89 -7.51
C ARG A 201 0.05 -8.42 -7.91
N GLU A 202 0.12 -8.19 -9.22
CA GLU A 202 -0.17 -6.89 -9.82
C GLU A 202 -1.69 -6.76 -9.98
N LEU A 203 -2.25 -5.62 -9.56
CA LEU A 203 -3.68 -5.37 -9.63
C LEU A 203 -4.11 -5.01 -11.06
N GLU A 204 -5.24 -5.55 -11.48
CA GLU A 204 -5.82 -5.23 -12.79
C GLU A 204 -6.54 -3.87 -12.76
N ALA A 205 -6.76 -3.28 -13.94
CA ALA A 205 -7.57 -2.07 -14.03
C ALA A 205 -8.99 -2.34 -13.48
N ASN A 206 -9.50 -1.38 -12.72
CA ASN A 206 -10.83 -1.39 -12.11
C ASN A 206 -11.05 -2.51 -11.08
N GLU A 207 -10.01 -3.22 -10.67
CA GLU A 207 -10.09 -4.23 -9.64
C GLU A 207 -10.19 -3.57 -8.25
N LEU A 208 -11.34 -3.74 -7.58
CA LEU A 208 -11.53 -3.33 -6.19
C LEU A 208 -11.02 -4.42 -5.26
N ILE A 209 -10.07 -4.04 -4.40
CA ILE A 209 -9.61 -4.88 -3.30
C ILE A 209 -9.94 -4.24 -1.95
N TRP A 210 -10.11 -5.09 -0.96
CA TRP A 210 -10.00 -4.73 0.45
C TRP A 210 -8.68 -5.23 0.99
N MET A 211 -7.97 -4.44 1.80
CA MET A 211 -6.73 -4.85 2.44
C MET A 211 -6.61 -4.26 3.85
N THR A 212 -5.76 -4.88 4.66
CA THR A 212 -5.37 -4.35 5.98
C THR A 212 -4.22 -3.34 5.84
N ASP A 213 -4.00 -2.49 6.84
CA ASP A 213 -2.79 -1.67 6.98
C ASP A 213 -1.50 -2.46 7.17
N ALA A 214 -1.61 -3.74 7.51
CA ALA A 214 -0.48 -4.64 7.62
C ALA A 214 -0.15 -5.35 6.30
N THR A 215 -0.82 -4.98 5.19
CA THR A 215 -0.64 -5.63 3.89
C THR A 215 0.46 -4.94 3.11
N PRO A 216 1.58 -5.62 2.80
CA PRO A 216 2.58 -5.05 1.91
C PRO A 216 1.96 -4.78 0.54
N HIS A 217 2.15 -3.57 0.05
CA HIS A 217 1.76 -3.15 -1.29
C HIS A 217 2.74 -2.09 -1.80
N GLU A 218 2.90 -1.99 -3.11
CA GLU A 218 3.75 -0.98 -3.72
C GLU A 218 3.12 -0.38 -4.97
N SER A 219 3.39 0.91 -5.19
CA SER A 219 3.12 1.55 -6.48
C SER A 219 4.18 1.12 -7.49
N LEU A 220 3.74 0.69 -8.67
CA LEU A 220 4.60 0.29 -9.76
C LEU A 220 4.67 1.38 -10.83
N PRO A 221 5.82 1.55 -11.51
CA PRO A 221 5.91 2.42 -12.67
C PRO A 221 4.91 2.01 -13.75
N VAL A 222 4.21 2.98 -14.33
CA VAL A 222 3.39 2.72 -15.53
C VAL A 222 4.26 2.55 -16.77
N ARG A 223 3.86 1.64 -17.66
CA ARG A 223 4.58 1.33 -18.91
C ARG A 223 4.37 2.36 -20.01
N GLU A 224 3.25 3.08 -19.95
CA GLU A 224 2.87 4.09 -20.92
C GLU A 224 2.20 5.26 -20.22
N ARG A 225 2.22 6.43 -20.87
CA ARG A 225 1.51 7.60 -20.38
C ARG A 225 0.02 7.33 -20.41
N THR A 226 -0.61 7.34 -19.23
CA THR A 226 -2.04 7.07 -19.08
C THR A 226 -2.67 8.08 -18.12
N PHE A 227 -3.92 8.44 -18.37
CA PHE A 227 -4.71 9.21 -17.41
C PHE A 227 -5.35 8.23 -16.42
N ARG A 228 -4.85 8.23 -15.18
CA ARG A 228 -5.31 7.30 -14.13
C ARG A 228 -6.31 7.99 -13.24
N GLN A 229 -7.41 7.32 -12.92
CA GLN A 229 -8.24 7.58 -11.74
C GLN A 229 -7.88 6.56 -10.66
N PHE A 230 -7.47 7.03 -9.49
CA PHE A 230 -7.16 6.23 -8.31
C PHE A 230 -8.19 6.52 -7.22
N PHE A 231 -8.62 5.47 -6.54
CA PHE A 231 -9.58 5.54 -5.44
C PHE A 231 -9.04 4.76 -4.24
N ARG A 232 -9.12 5.38 -3.07
CA ARG A 232 -8.94 4.73 -1.78
C ARG A 232 -9.97 5.22 -0.78
N LEU A 233 -10.59 4.28 -0.06
CA LEU A 233 -11.45 4.53 1.09
C LEU A 233 -10.91 3.80 2.31
N VAL A 234 -10.71 4.51 3.41
CA VAL A 234 -10.41 3.92 4.72
C VAL A 234 -11.65 4.02 5.58
N THR A 235 -12.14 2.89 6.11
CA THR A 235 -13.47 2.82 6.78
C THR A 235 -13.42 2.73 8.30
N ASN A 236 -12.24 2.61 8.92
CA ASN A 236 -12.13 2.48 10.39
C ASN A 236 -11.37 3.63 11.03
N ASN A 237 -11.61 3.80 12.33
CA ASN A 237 -10.98 4.79 13.17
C ASN A 237 -9.46 4.70 13.14
N LEU A 238 -8.87 5.88 12.97
CA LEU A 238 -7.49 6.15 13.35
C LEU A 238 -7.29 5.79 14.81
N THR A 239 -6.56 4.72 15.09
CA THR A 239 -5.99 4.52 16.42
C THR A 239 -4.75 5.41 16.55
N TYR A 240 -4.90 6.48 17.34
CA TYR A 240 -3.80 7.36 17.75
C TYR A 240 -2.82 6.66 18.69
#